data_AF-A0A382NKV8-F1
#
_entry.id   AF-A0A382NKV8-F1
#
_cell.length_a   1.000
_cell.length_b   1.000
_cell.length_c   1.000
_cell.angle_alpha   90.00
_cell.angle_beta   90.00
_cell.angle_gamma   90.00
#
_symmetry.space_group_name_H-M   'P 1'
#
loop_
_entity.id
_entity.type
_entity.pdbx_description
1 polymer ?
#
loop_
_entity_poly.entity_id
_entity_poly.type
_entity_poly.pdbx_seq_one_letter_code
_entity_poly.pdbx_strand_id
1 'polypeptide(L)'
;FSALVVVGDKEGKVGLGFGKAREVITSIHKGNEDARRKMVSVSLKGATLPHEVFSIYDGARVLLRPASPGTGIIAGKTVRAVLESAGVRDVLSKSLGSNNPTNVAKAALQGLRQLRRREDVMSARDKK
;
A
#
# COMPACT_ATOMS: atom_id res chain seq x y z
N PHE A 1 -14.34 -17.61 10.08
CA PHE A 1 -14.18 -16.20 9.65
C PHE A 1 -12.81 -15.96 9.03
N SER A 2 -12.76 -15.01 8.10
CA SER A 2 -11.53 -14.52 7.47
C SER A 2 -11.40 -13.03 7.71
N ALA A 3 -10.20 -12.57 8.07
CA ALA A 3 -9.88 -11.18 8.28
C ALA A 3 -8.71 -10.78 7.37
N LEU A 4 -8.88 -9.69 6.65
CA LEU A 4 -7.80 -8.99 5.94
C LEU A 4 -7.35 -7.84 6.83
N VAL A 5 -6.07 -7.82 7.18
CA VAL A 5 -5.51 -6.86 8.14
C VAL A 5 -4.36 -6.12 7.49
N VAL A 6 -4.32 -4.82 7.70
CA VAL A 6 -3.23 -3.94 7.25
C VAL A 6 -2.55 -3.40 8.51
N VAL A 7 -1.23 -3.46 8.54
CA VAL A 7 -0.40 -2.94 9.63
C VAL A 7 0.64 -2.02 9.01
N GLY A 8 0.94 -0.90 9.65
CA GLY A 8 2.03 -0.04 9.23
C GLY A 8 2.48 0.88 10.36
N ASP A 9 3.68 1.41 10.22
CA ASP A 9 4.32 2.30 11.20
C ASP A 9 4.07 3.79 10.90
N LYS A 10 3.35 4.10 9.81
CA LYS A 10 3.15 5.47 9.30
C LYS A 10 4.44 6.20 8.91
N GLU A 11 5.57 5.49 8.83
CA GLU A 11 6.89 6.03 8.50
C GLU A 11 7.48 5.37 7.24
N GLY A 12 6.63 4.76 6.42
CA GLY A 12 7.03 4.12 5.17
C GLY A 12 7.19 2.61 5.28
N LYS A 13 6.74 1.93 6.35
CA LYS A 13 6.55 0.48 6.35
C LYS A 13 5.08 0.11 6.42
N VAL A 14 4.70 -0.82 5.56
CA VAL A 14 3.34 -1.36 5.54
C VAL A 14 3.39 -2.85 5.27
N GLY A 15 2.52 -3.60 5.92
CA GLY A 15 2.35 -5.03 5.81
C GLY A 15 0.87 -5.38 5.66
N LEU A 16 0.62 -6.44 4.92
CA LEU A 16 -0.72 -6.96 4.69
C LEU A 16 -0.77 -8.42 5.11
N GLY A 17 -1.75 -8.76 5.93
CA GLY A 17 -1.92 -10.08 6.51
C GLY A 17 -3.30 -10.64 6.26
N PHE A 18 -3.37 -11.95 6.12
CA PHE A 18 -4.62 -12.68 5.96
C PHE A 18 -4.76 -13.73 7.06
N GLY A 19 -5.79 -13.59 7.88
CA GLY A 19 -6.07 -14.52 8.98
C GLY A 19 -7.35 -15.29 8.75
N LYS A 20 -7.33 -16.61 8.97
CA LYS A 20 -8.52 -17.48 8.92
C LYS A 20 -8.61 -18.30 10.21
N ALA A 21 -9.76 -18.26 10.86
CA ALA A 21 -10.02 -19.01 12.10
C ALA A 21 -11.53 -19.30 12.26
N ARG A 22 -11.88 -20.12 13.25
CA ARG A 22 -13.29 -20.40 13.60
C ARG A 22 -13.97 -19.20 14.27
N GLU A 23 -13.23 -18.40 15.03
CA GLU A 23 -13.70 -17.19 15.70
C GLU A 23 -13.17 -15.91 15.04
N VAL A 24 -13.89 -14.80 15.20
CA VAL A 24 -13.52 -13.50 14.59
C VAL A 24 -12.25 -12.93 15.21
N ILE A 25 -12.18 -12.87 16.54
CA ILE A 25 -11.03 -12.27 17.26
C ILE A 25 -9.74 -13.02 16.92
N THR A 26 -9.76 -14.35 16.97
CA THR A 26 -8.61 -15.19 16.61
C THR A 26 -8.20 -14.98 15.14
N SER A 27 -9.15 -14.76 14.23
CA SER A 27 -8.82 -14.48 12.82
C SER A 27 -8.09 -13.14 12.65
N ILE A 28 -8.45 -12.12 13.44
CA ILE A 28 -7.78 -10.82 13.43
C ILE A 28 -6.36 -10.94 14.01
N HIS A 29 -6.19 -11.65 15.13
CA HIS A 29 -4.87 -11.87 15.73
C HIS A 29 -3.91 -12.56 14.75
N LYS A 30 -4.37 -13.64 14.08
CA LYS A 30 -3.59 -14.31 13.03
C LYS A 30 -3.25 -13.38 11.87
N GLY A 31 -4.21 -12.54 11.45
CA GLY A 31 -3.99 -11.55 10.40
C GLY A 31 -2.94 -10.49 10.81
N ASN A 32 -2.97 -10.04 12.05
CA ASN A 32 -1.98 -9.09 12.59
C ASN A 32 -0.57 -9.68 12.63
N GLU A 33 -0.42 -10.91 13.10
CA GLU A 33 0.88 -11.60 13.12
C GLU A 33 1.44 -11.79 11.70
N ASP A 34 0.60 -12.22 10.76
CA ASP A 34 0.98 -12.40 9.36
C ASP A 34 1.38 -11.07 8.70
N ALA A 35 0.63 -9.99 8.97
CA ALA A 35 0.92 -8.65 8.44
C ALA A 35 2.27 -8.12 8.96
N ARG A 36 2.56 -8.30 10.25
CA ARG A 36 3.82 -7.85 10.86
C ARG A 36 5.03 -8.58 10.28
N ARG A 37 4.91 -9.89 10.00
CA ARG A 37 5.99 -10.68 9.37
C ARG A 37 6.27 -10.25 7.94
N LYS A 38 5.27 -9.73 7.22
CA LYS A 38 5.34 -9.34 5.80
C LYS A 38 5.44 -7.82 5.59
N MET A 39 5.97 -7.09 6.57
CA MET A 39 6.18 -5.65 6.40
C MET A 39 7.20 -5.38 5.28
N VAL A 40 6.84 -4.45 4.40
CA VAL A 40 7.70 -3.98 3.32
C VAL A 40 7.97 -2.49 3.50
N SER A 41 9.19 -2.09 3.12
CA SER A 41 9.60 -0.70 3.02
C SER A 41 9.02 -0.07 1.75
N VAL A 42 8.55 1.16 1.87
CA VAL A 42 7.96 1.97 0.82
C VAL A 42 8.76 3.25 0.66
N SER A 43 9.17 3.52 -0.57
CA SER A 43 9.92 4.73 -0.92
C SER A 43 8.99 5.94 -1.00
N LEU A 44 8.84 6.65 0.13
CA LEU A 44 8.10 7.91 0.20
C LEU A 44 9.01 9.12 -0.06
N LYS A 45 8.41 10.22 -0.59
CA LYS A 45 9.04 11.52 -0.77
C LYS A 45 8.27 12.57 0.06
N GLY A 46 8.71 12.79 1.30
CA GLY A 46 8.02 13.66 2.24
C GLY A 46 6.61 13.13 2.53
N ALA A 47 5.59 13.92 2.20
CA ALA A 47 4.17 13.61 2.45
C ALA A 47 3.47 12.81 1.32
N THR A 48 4.14 12.60 0.18
CA THR A 48 3.55 12.08 -1.07
C THR A 48 4.42 11.00 -1.73
N LEU A 49 3.95 10.45 -2.85
CA LEU A 49 4.65 9.45 -3.66
C LEU A 49 5.71 10.11 -4.56
N PRO A 50 6.85 9.45 -4.85
CA PRO A 50 7.87 9.99 -5.76
C PRO A 50 7.40 10.19 -7.21
N HIS A 51 6.58 9.28 -7.73
CA HIS A 51 6.06 9.28 -9.09
C HIS A 51 4.73 8.52 -9.16
N GLU A 52 4.02 8.62 -10.28
CA GLU A 52 2.80 7.86 -10.51
C GLU A 52 3.09 6.39 -10.85
N VAL A 53 2.27 5.49 -10.33
CA VAL A 53 2.40 4.04 -10.55
C VAL A 53 1.06 3.45 -10.92
N PHE A 54 1.07 2.64 -11.97
CA PHE A 54 -0.06 1.79 -12.34
C PHE A 54 0.26 0.34 -11.95
N SER A 55 -0.46 -0.17 -10.96
CA SER A 55 -0.24 -1.51 -10.40
C SER A 55 -1.39 -2.44 -10.74
N ILE A 56 -1.05 -3.70 -11.04
CA ILE A 56 -2.01 -4.73 -11.40
C ILE A 56 -1.71 -5.96 -10.54
N TYR A 57 -2.73 -6.45 -9.85
CA TYR A 57 -2.69 -7.72 -9.15
C TYR A 57 -3.95 -8.50 -9.50
N ASP A 58 -3.79 -9.60 -10.22
CA ASP A 58 -4.91 -10.39 -10.75
C ASP A 58 -5.86 -9.46 -11.55
N GLY A 59 -7.18 -9.57 -11.39
CA GLY A 59 -8.15 -8.66 -12.01
C GLY A 59 -8.22 -7.24 -11.41
N ALA A 60 -7.48 -6.91 -10.35
CA ALA A 60 -7.53 -5.59 -9.70
C ALA A 60 -6.42 -4.67 -10.24
N ARG A 61 -6.81 -3.45 -10.63
CA ARG A 61 -5.89 -2.42 -11.15
C ARG A 61 -5.98 -1.19 -10.25
N VAL A 62 -4.85 -0.70 -9.75
CA VAL A 62 -4.79 0.49 -8.89
C VAL A 62 -3.81 1.49 -9.47
N LEU A 63 -4.34 2.66 -9.80
CA LEU A 63 -3.56 3.84 -10.14
C LEU A 63 -3.25 4.59 -8.84
N LEU A 64 -1.97 4.88 -8.62
CA LEU A 64 -1.47 5.73 -7.56
C LEU A 64 -0.79 6.93 -8.20
N ARG A 65 -1.25 8.15 -7.91
CA ARG A 65 -0.71 9.39 -8.46
C ARG A 65 -0.34 10.34 -7.32
N PRO A 66 0.86 10.93 -7.34
CA PRO A 66 1.25 11.91 -6.33
C PRO A 66 0.34 13.13 -6.39
N ALA A 67 0.05 13.69 -5.22
CA ALA A 67 -0.74 14.91 -5.07
C ALA A 67 0.09 16.04 -4.46
N SER A 68 -0.39 17.27 -4.65
CA SER A 68 0.18 18.46 -4.00
C SER A 68 -0.09 18.43 -2.50
N PRO A 69 0.78 19.06 -1.67
CA PRO A 69 0.57 19.14 -0.23
C PRO A 69 -0.82 19.72 0.12
N GLY A 70 -1.53 19.07 1.05
CA GLY A 70 -2.86 19.51 1.50
C GLY A 70 -4.03 18.94 0.70
N THR A 71 -3.78 18.04 -0.27
CA THR A 71 -4.84 17.32 -1.01
C THR A 71 -5.49 16.24 -0.14
N GLY A 72 -4.73 15.65 0.78
CA GLY A 72 -5.16 14.50 1.57
C GLY A 72 -5.21 13.20 0.76
N ILE A 73 -5.81 12.16 1.36
CA ILE A 73 -5.89 10.82 0.79
C ILE A 73 -7.22 10.63 0.03
N ILE A 74 -7.18 10.81 -1.28
CA ILE A 74 -8.31 10.55 -2.18
C ILE A 74 -8.18 9.12 -2.70
N ALA A 75 -8.81 8.19 -1.98
CA ALA A 75 -8.71 6.76 -2.24
C ALA A 75 -9.98 6.02 -1.82
N GLY A 76 -10.24 4.86 -2.45
CA GLY A 76 -11.26 3.92 -2.00
C GLY A 76 -10.89 3.30 -0.65
N LYS A 77 -11.88 2.81 0.12
CA LYS A 77 -11.72 2.35 1.51
C LYS A 77 -10.50 1.45 1.74
N THR A 78 -10.30 0.44 0.89
CA THR A 78 -9.21 -0.53 1.01
C THR A 78 -7.85 0.09 0.73
N VAL A 79 -7.74 0.86 -0.36
CA VAL A 79 -6.50 1.54 -0.76
C VAL A 79 -6.12 2.61 0.26
N ARG A 80 -7.12 3.35 0.77
CA ARG A 80 -6.95 4.33 1.85
C ARG A 80 -6.30 3.71 3.08
N ALA A 81 -6.80 2.57 3.55
CA ALA A 81 -6.23 1.89 4.74
C ALA A 81 -4.76 1.51 4.54
N VAL A 82 -4.37 1.08 3.33
CA VAL A 82 -2.98 0.76 2.99
C VAL A 82 -2.11 2.02 2.95
N LEU A 83 -2.55 3.06 2.26
CA LEU A 83 -1.80 4.30 2.09
C LEU A 83 -1.62 5.05 3.43
N GLU A 84 -2.67 5.08 4.25
CA GLU A 84 -2.63 5.71 5.57
C GLU A 84 -1.70 4.95 6.53
N SER A 85 -1.76 3.61 6.51
CA SER A 85 -0.85 2.78 7.31
C SER A 85 0.61 2.93 6.86
N ALA A 86 0.84 3.16 5.57
CA ALA A 86 2.17 3.42 5.03
C ALA A 86 2.70 4.82 5.39
N GLY A 87 1.86 5.76 5.85
CA GLY A 87 2.26 7.12 6.20
C GLY A 87 2.11 8.14 5.07
N VAL A 88 1.41 7.78 3.99
CA VAL A 88 1.13 8.71 2.88
C VAL A 88 0.05 9.69 3.33
N ARG A 89 0.28 10.99 3.13
CA ARG A 89 -0.68 12.04 3.49
C ARG A 89 -1.44 12.57 2.27
N ASP A 90 -0.72 12.77 1.17
CA ASP A 90 -1.26 13.38 -0.04
C ASP A 90 -1.14 12.42 -1.23
N VAL A 91 -2.27 11.94 -1.75
CA VAL A 91 -2.29 10.99 -2.87
C VAL A 91 -3.65 10.94 -3.54
N LEU A 92 -3.62 10.88 -4.87
CA LEU A 92 -4.78 10.58 -5.70
C LEU A 92 -4.70 9.11 -6.11
N SER A 93 -5.76 8.35 -5.88
CA SER A 93 -5.81 6.97 -6.35
C SER A 93 -7.15 6.60 -6.95
N LYS A 94 -7.11 5.64 -7.87
CA LYS A 94 -8.31 5.05 -8.44
C LYS A 94 -8.14 3.54 -8.57
N SER A 95 -9.09 2.79 -8.01
CA SER A 95 -9.22 1.36 -8.26
C SER A 95 -10.10 1.14 -9.50
N LEU A 96 -9.62 0.29 -10.41
CA LEU A 96 -10.24 -0.08 -11.67
C LEU A 96 -10.27 -1.60 -11.79
N GLY A 97 -11.21 -2.16 -12.56
CA GLY A 97 -11.37 -3.61 -12.69
C GLY A 97 -12.05 -4.23 -11.49
N SER A 98 -11.47 -5.30 -10.93
CA SER A 98 -12.05 -6.05 -9.82
C SER A 98 -12.16 -5.21 -8.54
N ASN A 99 -13.30 -5.34 -7.85
CA ASN A 99 -13.59 -4.70 -6.58
C ASN A 99 -13.30 -5.59 -5.36
N ASN A 100 -12.65 -6.74 -5.53
CA ASN A 100 -12.29 -7.63 -4.42
C ASN A 100 -11.28 -6.94 -3.49
N PRO A 101 -11.62 -6.69 -2.21
CA PRO A 101 -10.74 -5.99 -1.27
C PRO A 101 -9.36 -6.63 -1.11
N THR A 102 -9.27 -7.96 -1.17
CA THR A 102 -7.99 -8.65 -1.01
C THR A 102 -7.05 -8.37 -2.18
N ASN A 103 -7.57 -8.41 -3.40
CA ASN A 103 -6.77 -8.17 -4.60
C ASN A 103 -6.43 -6.69 -4.74
N VAL A 104 -7.36 -5.79 -4.43
CA VAL A 104 -7.13 -4.34 -4.44
C VAL A 104 -6.05 -3.95 -3.43
N ALA A 105 -6.05 -4.53 -2.23
CA ALA A 105 -5.04 -4.25 -1.23
C ALA A 105 -3.65 -4.76 -1.63
N LYS A 106 -3.58 -5.95 -2.25
CA LYS A 106 -2.34 -6.50 -2.81
C LYS A 106 -1.83 -5.68 -4.00
N ALA A 107 -2.71 -5.22 -4.89
CA ALA A 107 -2.36 -4.32 -5.98
C ALA A 107 -1.75 -3.02 -5.44
N ALA A 108 -2.41 -2.40 -4.46
CA ALA A 108 -1.91 -1.19 -3.82
C ALA A 108 -0.51 -1.41 -3.20
N LEU A 109 -0.32 -2.51 -2.46
CA LEU A 109 0.97 -2.86 -1.88
C LEU A 109 2.06 -3.08 -2.95
N GLN A 110 1.72 -3.74 -4.05
CA GLN A 110 2.63 -3.93 -5.18
C GLN A 110 2.99 -2.60 -5.85
N GLY A 111 2.02 -1.68 -5.99
CA GLY A 111 2.27 -0.34 -6.49
C GLY A 111 3.25 0.44 -5.60
N LEU A 112 3.07 0.36 -4.28
CA LEU A 112 4.00 0.98 -3.32
C LEU A 112 5.42 0.40 -3.40
N ARG A 113 5.57 -0.90 -3.66
CA ARG A 113 6.88 -1.55 -3.84
C ARG A 113 7.59 -1.16 -5.14
N GLN A 114 6.87 -0.70 -6.15
CA GLN A 114 7.47 -0.25 -7.42
C GLN A 114 8.03 1.18 -7.34
N LEU A 115 7.68 1.91 -6.27
CA LEU A 115 8.19 3.25 -6.05
C LEU A 115 9.70 3.21 -5.81
N ARG A 116 10.39 4.14 -6.46
CA ARG A 116 11.83 4.32 -6.39
C ARG A 116 12.11 5.78 -6.15
N ARG A 117 13.08 6.08 -5.28
CA ARG A 117 13.52 7.46 -5.08
C ARG A 117 14.41 7.87 -6.25
N ARG A 118 14.52 9.19 -6.45
CA ARG A 118 15.41 9.75 -7.46
C ARG A 118 16.86 9.29 -7.24
N GLU A 119 17.29 9.27 -5.98
CA GLU A 119 18.61 8.80 -5.55
C GLU A 119 18.87 7.35 -5.97
N ASP A 120 17.94 6.43 -5.67
CA ASP A 120 18.06 5.01 -6.05
C ASP A 120 18.22 4.83 -7.57
N VAL A 121 17.46 5.61 -8.35
CA VAL A 121 17.49 5.54 -9.82
C VAL A 121 18.75 6.17 -10.41
N MET A 122 19.27 7.23 -9.80
CA MET A 122 20.52 7.88 -10.23
C MET A 122 21.73 6.99 -9.95
N SER A 123 21.81 6.41 -8.76
CA SER A 123 22.85 5.44 -8.39
C SER A 123 22.83 4.21 -9.31
N ALA A 124 21.64 3.68 -9.64
CA ALA A 124 21.52 2.55 -10.56
C ALA A 124 21.88 2.87 -12.03
N ARG A 125 22.00 4.16 -12.38
CA ARG A 125 22.30 4.62 -13.74
C ARG A 125 23.71 5.20 -13.88
N ASP A 126 24.54 5.13 -12.84
CA ASP A 126 25.91 5.70 -12.80
C ASP A 126 26.01 7.16 -13.27
N LYS A 127 24.92 7.92 -13.10
CA LYS A 127 24.89 9.36 -13.39
C LYS A 127 24.77 10.12 -12.08
N LYS A 128 25.87 10.77 -11.69
CA LYS A 128 25.91 11.77 -10.61
C LYS A 128 24.94 12.91 -10.89
#